data_AF-A0A1J5Q7R4-F1
#
_entry.id   AF-A0A1J5Q7R4-F1
#
_cell.length_a   1.000
_cell.length_b   1.000
_cell.length_c   1.000
_cell.angle_alpha   90.00
_cell.angle_beta   90.00
_cell.angle_gamma   90.00
#
_symmetry.space_group_name_H-M   'P 1'
#
loop_
_entity.id
_entity.type
_entity.pdbx_description
1 polymer ?
#
loop_
_entity_poly.entity_id
_entity_poly.type
_entity_poly.pdbx_seq_one_letter_code
_entity_poly.pdbx_strand_id
1 'polypeptide(L)' 'MGRSNAERNCISNVRPEGLPCALAAHKLAYLLGGARRLGRSGVDLKDDSEATAVTASGPGPALVGDGHPATGRGGY' A
#
# COMPACT_ATOMS: atom_id res chain seq x y z
N MET A 1 -9.58 -17.67 14.08
CA MET A 1 -9.84 -16.53 14.99
C MET A 1 -9.76 -15.24 14.20
N GLY A 2 -10.85 -14.46 14.14
CA GLY A 2 -10.89 -13.19 13.42
C GLY A 2 -10.39 -12.05 14.31
N ARG A 3 -9.34 -11.35 13.87
CA ARG A 3 -8.89 -10.11 14.51
C ARG A 3 -9.90 -9.00 14.23
N SER A 4 -10.14 -8.12 15.20
CA SER A 4 -11.05 -6.98 15.04
C SER A 4 -10.57 -6.07 13.92
N ASN A 5 -11.50 -5.38 13.27
CA ASN A 5 -11.14 -4.36 12.27
C ASN A 5 -10.27 -3.26 12.89
N ALA A 6 -10.45 -2.97 14.18
CA ALA A 6 -9.66 -1.98 14.90
C ALA A 6 -8.18 -2.34 15.04
N GLU A 7 -7.80 -3.61 14.89
CA GLU A 7 -6.42 -4.10 14.99
C GLU A 7 -5.71 -4.13 13.64
N ARG A 8 -6.39 -3.73 12.56
CA ARG A 8 -5.84 -3.73 11.19
C ARG A 8 -5.88 -2.33 10.62
N ASN A 9 -4.83 -1.96 9.91
CA ASN A 9 -4.87 -0.78 9.06
C ASN A 9 -5.42 -1.15 7.67
N CYS A 10 -6.27 -0.30 7.09
CA CYS A 10 -6.92 -0.54 5.81
C CYS A 10 -6.43 0.47 4.78
N ILE A 11 -5.84 -0.02 3.69
CA ILE A 11 -5.56 0.77 2.49
C ILE A 11 -6.63 0.41 1.46
N SER A 12 -7.50 1.37 1.15
CA SER A 12 -8.61 1.17 0.21
C SER A 12 -8.45 2.05 -1.03
N ASN A 13 -9.33 1.85 -2.01
CA ASN A 13 -9.42 2.72 -3.19
C ASN A 13 -8.17 2.71 -4.08
N VAL A 14 -7.35 1.65 -4.05
CA VAL A 14 -6.14 1.51 -4.88
C VAL A 14 -6.53 1.26 -6.33
N ARG A 15 -6.48 2.31 -7.15
CA ARG A 15 -6.81 2.28 -8.59
C ARG A 15 -6.36 3.58 -9.28
N PRO A 16 -6.26 3.61 -10.62
CA PRO A 16 -5.81 4.79 -11.36
C PRO A 16 -6.63 6.06 -11.08
N GLU A 17 -7.95 5.93 -10.99
CA GLU A 17 -8.88 7.02 -10.66
C GLU A 17 -9.01 7.28 -9.14
N GLY A 18 -8.27 6.53 -8.34
CA GLY A 18 -8.31 6.56 -6.88
C GLY A 18 -6.93 6.82 -6.30
N LEU A 19 -6.51 5.96 -5.37
CA LEU A 19 -5.18 6.00 -4.79
C LEU A 19 -4.19 5.36 -5.77
N PRO A 20 -3.20 6.11 -6.31
CA PRO A 20 -2.22 5.54 -7.21
C PRO A 20 -1.41 4.44 -6.53
N CYS A 21 -1.07 3.39 -7.28
CA CYS A 21 -0.33 2.24 -6.74
C CYS A 21 0.98 2.64 -6.05
N ALA A 22 1.71 3.63 -6.59
CA ALA A 22 2.94 4.15 -5.99
C ALA A 22 2.70 4.73 -4.58
N LEU A 23 1.64 5.53 -4.42
CA LEU A 23 1.28 6.12 -3.13
C LEU A 23 0.73 5.06 -2.16
N ALA A 24 -0.03 4.08 -2.66
CA ALA A 24 -0.49 2.94 -1.88
C ALA A 24 0.68 2.09 -1.35
N ALA A 25 1.69 1.83 -2.19
CA ALA A 25 2.90 1.11 -1.79
C ALA A 25 3.71 1.88 -0.73
N HIS A 26 3.81 3.20 -0.87
CA HIS A 26 4.44 4.06 0.13
C HIS A 26 3.71 3.98 1.49
N LYS A 27 2.38 4.13 1.48
CA LYS A 27 1.55 3.98 2.69
C LYS A 27 1.71 2.61 3.33
N LEU A 28 1.74 1.55 2.53
CA LEU A 28 1.95 0.19 3.01
C LEU A 28 3.32 0.04 3.70
N ALA A 29 4.39 0.53 3.08
CA ALA A 29 5.73 0.47 3.66
C ALA A 29 5.82 1.23 4.99
N TYR A 30 5.20 2.42 5.06
CA TYR A 30 5.12 3.20 6.29
C TYR A 30 4.40 2.45 7.41
N LEU A 31 3.19 1.94 7.12
CA LEU A 31 2.38 1.22 8.10
C LEU A 31 3.05 -0.07 8.56
N LEU A 32 3.73 -0.81 7.68
CA LEU A 32 4.50 -2.00 8.07
C LEU A 32 5.68 -1.62 8.98
N GLY A 33 6.39 -0.54 8.67
CA GLY A 33 7.48 -0.03 9.50
C GLY A 33 7.00 0.41 10.89
N GLY A 34 5.88 1.15 10.94
CA GLY A 34 5.25 1.58 12.18
C GLY A 34 4.76 0.41 13.02
N ALA A 35 4.06 -0.54 12.42
CA ALA A 35 3.54 -1.72 13.11
C ALA A 35 4.66 -2.60 13.68
N ARG A 36 5.79 -2.72 12.96
CA ARG A 36 6.98 -3.41 13.46
C ARG A 36 7.60 -2.73 14.67
N ARG A 37 7.64 -1.40 14.70
CA ARG A 37 8.20 -0.62 15.82
C ARG A 37 7.29 -0.61 17.05
N LEU A 38 5.98 -0.49 16.83
CA LEU A 38 4.98 -0.41 17.91
C LEU A 38 4.47 -1.78 18.40
N GLY A 39 4.69 -2.85 17.61
CA GLY A 39 4.12 -4.18 17.86
C GLY A 39 2.59 -4.23 17.74
N ARG A 40 1.95 -3.14 17.30
CA ARG A 40 0.51 -2.93 17.20
C ARG A 40 0.16 -2.24 15.89
N SER A 41 -1.07 -2.42 15.42
CA SER A 41 -1.58 -1.85 14.17
C SER A 41 -3.02 -1.37 14.36
N GLY A 42 -3.65 -0.88 13.28
CA GLY A 42 -5.00 -0.37 13.29
C GLY A 42 -5.09 0.97 13.99
N VAL A 43 -6.01 1.12 14.95
CA VAL A 43 -6.30 2.43 15.57
C VAL A 43 -5.12 3.01 16.36
N ASP A 44 -4.26 2.15 16.89
CA ASP A 44 -3.04 2.55 17.60
C ASP A 44 -1.92 3.05 16.63
N LEU A 45 -2.07 2.85 15.32
CA LEU A 45 -1.10 3.24 14.30
C LEU A 45 -1.75 4.09 13.20
N LYS A 46 -1.51 5.41 13.26
CA LYS A 46 -2.00 6.38 12.27
C LYS A 46 -1.21 6.37 10.96
N ASP A 47 -1.90 6.67 9.87
CA ASP A 47 -1.32 6.87 8.54
C ASP A 47 -0.83 8.31 8.37
N ASP A 48 0.37 8.60 8.85
CA ASP A 48 1.08 9.88 8.63
C ASP A 48 2.11 9.74 7.48
N SER A 49 1.82 8.86 6.53
CA SER A 49 2.72 8.53 5.40
C SER A 49 3.06 9.75 4.53
N GLU A 50 2.18 10.76 4.48
CA GLU A 50 2.42 12.02 3.76
C GLU A 50 3.55 12.84 4.42
N ALA A 51 3.63 12.85 5.75
CA ALA A 51 4.72 13.51 6.48
C ALA A 51 6.07 12.76 6.33
N THR A 52 6.01 11.46 6.06
CA THR A 52 7.19 10.59 5.98
C THR A 52 7.76 10.48 4.55
N ALA A 53 7.05 10.97 3.54
CA ALA A 53 7.49 10.96 2.14
C ALA A 53 8.80 11.73 1.89
N VAL A 54 9.18 12.65 2.80
CA VAL A 54 10.40 13.46 2.70
C VAL A 54 11.69 12.65 2.93
N THR A 55 11.61 11.40 3.43
CA THR A 55 12.81 10.63 3.84
C THR A 55 12.84 9.19 3.30
N ALA A 56 12.14 8.88 2.21
CA ALA A 56 12.19 7.56 1.60
C ALA A 56 13.27 7.47 0.50
N SER A 57 14.54 7.53 0.89
CA SER A 57 15.66 7.10 0.05
C SER A 57 15.92 5.61 0.31
N GLY A 58 15.20 4.76 -0.41
CA GLY A 58 15.43 3.32 -0.44
C GLY A 58 14.61 2.75 -1.60
N PRO A 59 15.18 1.93 -2.49
CA PRO A 59 14.44 1.39 -3.61
C PRO A 59 13.28 0.56 -3.06
N GLY A 60 12.06 1.08 -3.22
CA GLY A 60 10.84 0.29 -3.02
C GLY A 60 10.94 -0.98 -3.89
N PRO A 61 10.30 -2.09 -3.50
CA PRO A 61 10.41 -3.34 -4.22
C PRO A 61 10.12 -3.05 -5.69
N ALA A 62 11.10 -3.27 -6.56
CA ALA A 62 10.91 -3.19 -7.99
C ALA A 62 9.88 -4.26 -8.32
N LEU A 63 8.63 -3.85 -8.46
CA LEU A 63 7.58 -4.64 -9.07
C LEU A 63 8.08 -4.88 -10.50
N VAL A 64 8.74 -6.02 -10.69
CA VAL A 64 9.04 -6.54 -12.02
C VAL A 64 7.68 -6.62 -12.73
N GLY A 65 7.52 -5.79 -13.75
CA GLY A 65 6.30 -5.78 -14.55
C GLY A 65 6.25 -7.06 -15.35
N ASP A 66 5.61 -8.09 -14.82
CA ASP A 66 5.18 -9.21 -15.65
C ASP A 66 4.10 -8.66 -16.59
N GLY A 67 4.52 -8.44 -17.83
CA GLY A 67 3.71 -7.81 -18.87
C GLY A 67 2.33 -8.45 -18.96
N HIS A 68 1.30 -7.62 -18.87
CA HIS A 68 -0.03 -7.98 -19.32
C HIS A 68 -0.02 -7.96 -20.86
N PRO A 69 -0.08 -9.09 -21.58
CA PRO A 69 -0.36 -9.03 -23.00
C PRO A 69 -1.80 -8.57 -23.17
N ALA A 70 -1.97 -7.33 -23.62
CA ALA A 70 -3.24 -6.85 -24.17
C ALA A 70 -3.51 -7.61 -25.48
N THR A 71 -3.98 -8.86 -25.39
CA THR A 71 -4.43 -9.60 -26.56
C THR A 71 -5.90 -9.30 -26.80
N GLY A 72 -6.13 -8.39 -27.75
CA GLY A 72 -7.15 -8.56 -28.79
C GLY A 72 -8.60 -8.30 -28.40
N ARG A 73 -9.08 -7.09 -28.69
CA ARG A 73 -10.44 -6.92 -29.22
C ARG A 73 -10.51 -7.65 -30.57
N GLY A 74 -11.17 -8.81 -30.60
CA GLY A 74 -11.57 -9.51 -31.82
C GLY A 74 -13.03 -9.93 -31.65
N GLY A 75 -13.90 -9.43 -32.54
CA GLY A 75 -15.35 -9.56 -32.40
C GLY A 75 -15.88 -10.96 -32.64
N TYR A 76 -16.98 -11.24 -31.95
CA TYR A 76 -18.18 -11.96 -32.40
C TYR A 76 -19.36 -11.32 -31.68
#